data_AF-A0A2J5NFQ8-F1
#
_entry.id   AF-A0A2J5NFQ8-F1
#
_cell.length_a   1.000
_cell.length_b   1.000
_cell.length_c   1.000
_cell.angle_alpha   90.00
_cell.angle_beta   90.00
_cell.angle_gamma   90.00
#
_symmetry.space_group_name_H-M   'P 1'
#
loop_
_entity.id
_entity.type
_entity.pdbx_description
1 polymer ?
#
loop_
_entity_poly.entity_id
_entity_poly.type
_entity_poly.pdbx_seq_one_letter_code
_entity_poly.pdbx_strand_id
1 'polypeptide(L)'
;ADHILVMMDIGSALLSAETALDLLDPAIAAKVRLCAAPLVEGTLAATVSAAAGAGIDKVIEDAMNALEAKRVQLGLPSQPQHASLAAAPVDDRDARSVSVVIQNHNGLHVRPASKLVAALAGFNADLVLEKGGKCVTPDSLNQIALLQVRRNDTLRLLARGPDADAALAAFQALAAENFGEPTEAAPARRPASADRVEGKVVLYPQPQDR
;
A
#
# COMPACT_ATOMS: atom_id res chain seq x y z
N ALA A 1 -21.69 2.44 -6.65
CA ALA A 1 -22.45 1.18 -6.52
C ALA A 1 -21.57 0.19 -5.77
N ASP A 2 -22.14 -0.69 -4.96
CA ASP A 2 -21.33 -1.64 -4.17
C ASP A 2 -20.80 -2.77 -5.09
N HIS A 3 -19.53 -3.10 -4.91
CA HIS A 3 -18.82 -4.15 -5.64
C HIS A 3 -18.17 -5.13 -4.65
N ILE A 4 -17.91 -6.35 -5.11
CA ILE A 4 -17.25 -7.39 -4.32
C ILE A 4 -15.96 -7.77 -5.03
N LEU A 5 -14.82 -7.57 -4.38
CA LEU A 5 -13.53 -8.05 -4.88
C LEU A 5 -13.15 -9.34 -4.16
N VAL A 6 -12.96 -10.42 -4.90
CA VAL A 6 -12.53 -11.72 -4.37
C VAL A 6 -11.05 -11.86 -4.58
N MET A 7 -10.34 -12.05 -3.49
CA MET A 7 -8.92 -12.38 -3.47
C MET A 7 -8.78 -13.89 -3.30
N MET A 8 -7.99 -14.53 -4.16
CA MET A 8 -7.85 -15.99 -4.16
C MET A 8 -6.42 -16.42 -4.49
N ASP A 9 -6.08 -17.64 -4.08
CA ASP A 9 -4.83 -18.29 -4.46
C ASP A 9 -4.97 -19.00 -5.82
N ILE A 10 -3.86 -19.51 -6.34
CA ILE A 10 -3.80 -20.28 -7.58
C ILE A 10 -4.43 -21.67 -7.37
N GLY A 11 -4.87 -22.29 -8.45
CA GLY A 11 -5.29 -23.69 -8.46
C GLY A 11 -6.77 -23.86 -8.12
N SER A 12 -7.10 -24.78 -7.22
CA SER A 12 -8.50 -25.17 -6.94
C SER A 12 -9.35 -24.02 -6.40
N ALA A 13 -8.73 -22.98 -5.81
CA ALA A 13 -9.44 -21.80 -5.33
C ALA A 13 -10.09 -21.01 -6.47
N LEU A 14 -9.45 -20.92 -7.65
CA LEU A 14 -10.01 -20.26 -8.82
C LEU A 14 -11.26 -20.99 -9.32
N LEU A 15 -11.16 -22.31 -9.52
CA LEU A 15 -12.31 -23.13 -9.95
C LEU A 15 -13.46 -23.07 -8.95
N SER A 16 -13.13 -23.04 -7.65
CA SER A 16 -14.12 -22.89 -6.59
C SER A 16 -14.81 -21.52 -6.64
N ALA A 17 -14.06 -20.45 -6.93
CA ALA A 17 -14.59 -19.11 -7.08
C ALA A 17 -15.49 -18.98 -8.32
N GLU A 18 -15.08 -19.55 -9.47
CA GLU A 18 -15.89 -19.60 -10.69
C GLU A 18 -17.19 -20.38 -10.47
N THR A 19 -17.11 -21.57 -9.86
CA THR A 19 -18.29 -22.37 -9.51
C THR A 19 -19.22 -21.61 -8.58
N ALA A 20 -18.69 -20.88 -7.59
CA ALA A 20 -19.49 -20.06 -6.71
C ALA A 20 -20.19 -18.90 -7.45
N LEU A 21 -19.53 -18.28 -8.43
CA LEU A 21 -20.13 -17.25 -9.28
C LEU A 21 -21.33 -17.77 -10.08
N ASP A 22 -21.22 -18.98 -10.62
CA ASP A 22 -22.30 -19.63 -11.39
C ASP A 22 -23.54 -19.94 -10.54
N LEU A 23 -23.35 -20.11 -9.22
CA LEU A 23 -24.43 -20.39 -8.28
C LEU A 23 -25.08 -19.12 -7.69
N LEU A 24 -24.47 -17.95 -7.90
CA LEU A 24 -25.00 -16.68 -7.39
C LEU A 24 -26.13 -16.13 -8.25
N ASP A 25 -26.97 -15.28 -7.64
CA ASP A 25 -27.93 -14.47 -8.39
C ASP A 25 -27.20 -13.60 -9.44
N PRO A 26 -27.68 -13.53 -10.70
CA PRO A 26 -27.01 -12.77 -11.76
C PRO A 26 -26.73 -11.31 -11.42
N ALA A 27 -27.61 -10.65 -10.64
CA ALA A 27 -27.43 -9.27 -10.24
C ALA A 27 -26.30 -9.09 -9.21
N ILE A 28 -26.03 -10.12 -8.39
CA ILE A 28 -24.89 -10.14 -7.47
C ILE A 28 -23.62 -10.52 -8.24
N ALA A 29 -23.66 -11.58 -9.06
CA ALA A 29 -22.53 -12.05 -9.85
C ALA A 29 -21.92 -10.91 -10.71
N ALA A 30 -22.77 -10.07 -11.32
CA ALA A 30 -22.34 -8.90 -12.10
C ALA A 30 -21.50 -7.88 -11.31
N LYS A 31 -21.59 -7.88 -9.97
CA LYS A 31 -20.84 -6.98 -9.07
C LYS A 31 -19.55 -7.61 -8.54
N VAL A 32 -19.35 -8.91 -8.72
CA VAL A 32 -18.17 -9.63 -8.24
C VAL A 32 -17.03 -9.48 -9.25
N ARG A 33 -15.81 -9.32 -8.74
CA ARG A 33 -14.56 -9.27 -9.51
C ARG A 33 -13.56 -10.25 -8.88
N LEU A 34 -12.95 -11.09 -9.70
CA LEU A 34 -11.88 -12.00 -9.27
C LEU A 34 -10.54 -11.28 -9.46
N CYS A 35 -9.68 -11.27 -8.44
CA CYS A 35 -8.40 -10.56 -8.45
C CYS A 35 -7.21 -11.54 -8.45
N ALA A 36 -6.25 -11.32 -9.34
CA ALA A 36 -5.02 -12.12 -9.45
C ALA A 36 -3.84 -11.51 -8.66
N ALA A 37 -4.09 -10.50 -7.82
CA ALA A 37 -3.06 -9.84 -7.03
C ALA A 37 -2.45 -10.78 -5.97
N PRO A 38 -1.20 -10.56 -5.54
CA PRO A 38 -0.60 -11.31 -4.44
C PRO A 38 -1.49 -11.26 -3.20
N LEU A 39 -1.76 -12.42 -2.59
CA LEU A 39 -2.83 -12.55 -1.60
C LEU A 39 -2.69 -11.56 -0.44
N VAL A 40 -1.50 -11.39 0.13
CA VAL A 40 -1.30 -10.52 1.30
C VAL A 40 -1.18 -9.05 0.89
N GLU A 41 -0.22 -8.72 0.03
CA GLU A 41 0.06 -7.35 -0.38
C GLU A 41 -1.13 -6.74 -1.14
N GLY A 42 -1.75 -7.51 -2.03
CA GLY A 42 -2.93 -7.12 -2.79
C GLY A 42 -4.16 -6.90 -1.92
N THR A 43 -4.42 -7.78 -0.93
CA THR A 43 -5.57 -7.60 -0.02
C THR A 43 -5.44 -6.32 0.78
N LEU A 44 -4.24 -6.04 1.26
CA LEU A 44 -3.97 -4.84 2.02
C LEU A 44 -4.15 -3.58 1.16
N ALA A 45 -3.58 -3.55 -0.04
CA ALA A 45 -3.73 -2.44 -0.96
C ALA A 45 -5.20 -2.21 -1.35
N ALA A 46 -5.93 -3.28 -1.68
CA ALA A 46 -7.36 -3.22 -2.00
C ALA A 46 -8.18 -2.65 -0.83
N THR A 47 -7.91 -3.13 0.39
CA THR A 47 -8.66 -2.71 1.58
C THR A 47 -8.44 -1.23 1.88
N VAL A 48 -7.20 -0.75 1.77
CA VAL A 48 -6.88 0.67 1.99
C VAL A 48 -7.50 1.54 0.90
N SER A 49 -7.39 1.14 -0.36
CA SER A 49 -7.97 1.86 -1.50
C SER A 49 -9.50 1.97 -1.39
N ALA A 50 -10.18 0.86 -1.04
CA ALA A 50 -11.62 0.85 -0.81
C ALA A 50 -12.02 1.71 0.41
N ALA A 51 -11.27 1.63 1.52
CA ALA A 51 -11.52 2.44 2.72
C ALA A 51 -11.31 3.94 2.47
N ALA A 52 -10.44 4.31 1.52
CA ALA A 52 -10.26 5.68 1.05
C ALA A 52 -11.37 6.15 0.09
N GLY A 53 -12.35 5.30 -0.23
CA GLY A 53 -13.49 5.63 -1.09
C GLY A 53 -13.24 5.43 -2.59
N ALA A 54 -12.18 4.72 -2.98
CA ALA A 54 -11.88 4.46 -4.38
C ALA A 54 -12.93 3.54 -5.04
N GLY A 55 -13.16 3.75 -6.34
CA GLY A 55 -13.99 2.86 -7.15
C GLY A 55 -13.31 1.51 -7.42
N ILE A 56 -14.11 0.49 -7.78
CA ILE A 56 -13.64 -0.89 -7.93
C ILE A 56 -12.45 -1.05 -8.89
N ASP A 57 -12.42 -0.29 -9.98
CA ASP A 57 -11.33 -0.37 -10.97
C ASP A 57 -9.99 0.07 -10.38
N LYS A 58 -9.99 1.17 -9.62
CA LYS A 58 -8.80 1.67 -8.90
C LYS A 58 -8.39 0.71 -7.77
N VAL A 59 -9.36 0.13 -7.06
CA VAL A 59 -9.08 -0.90 -6.03
C VAL A 59 -8.38 -2.12 -6.64
N ILE A 60 -8.86 -2.60 -7.80
CA ILE A 60 -8.23 -3.71 -8.54
C ILE A 60 -6.82 -3.32 -9.00
N GLU A 61 -6.66 -2.12 -9.54
CA GLU A 61 -5.36 -1.61 -9.99
C GLU A 61 -4.36 -1.58 -8.83
N ASP A 62 -4.71 -0.97 -7.69
CA ASP A 62 -3.85 -0.91 -6.52
C ASP A 62 -3.50 -2.31 -5.98
N ALA A 63 -4.46 -3.24 -6.00
CA ALA A 63 -4.19 -4.63 -5.61
C ALA A 63 -3.17 -5.29 -6.55
N MET A 64 -3.39 -5.22 -7.86
CA MET A 64 -2.54 -5.85 -8.89
C MET A 64 -1.12 -5.27 -8.86
N ASN A 65 -0.97 -4.00 -8.50
CA ASN A 65 0.32 -3.30 -8.46
C ASN A 65 1.11 -3.57 -7.16
N ALA A 66 0.52 -4.27 -6.19
CA ALA A 66 1.09 -4.44 -4.86
C ALA A 66 2.40 -5.25 -4.82
N LEU A 67 2.63 -6.11 -5.82
CA LEU A 67 3.88 -6.87 -5.92
C LEU A 67 5.08 -5.97 -6.23
N GLU A 68 4.88 -4.88 -6.97
CA GLU A 68 5.97 -4.10 -7.54
C GLU A 68 6.82 -3.43 -6.46
N ALA A 69 6.19 -2.90 -5.41
CA ALA A 69 6.90 -2.33 -4.27
C ALA A 69 7.90 -3.32 -3.64
N LYS A 70 7.49 -4.58 -3.48
CA LYS A 70 8.34 -5.65 -2.95
C LYS A 70 9.46 -6.03 -3.91
N ARG A 71 9.20 -6.06 -5.23
CA ARG A 71 10.23 -6.32 -6.25
C ARG A 71 11.34 -5.28 -6.20
N VAL A 72 10.97 -3.99 -6.17
CA VAL A 72 11.91 -2.87 -6.07
C VAL A 72 12.73 -2.96 -4.80
N GLN A 73 12.11 -3.26 -3.66
CA GLN A 73 12.80 -3.41 -2.38
C GLN A 73 13.80 -4.59 -2.36
N LEU A 74 13.50 -5.66 -3.11
CA LEU A 74 14.38 -6.80 -3.30
C LEU A 74 15.41 -6.61 -4.42
N GLY A 75 15.40 -5.47 -5.13
CA GLY A 75 16.30 -5.20 -6.25
C GLY A 75 16.01 -6.03 -7.50
N LEU A 76 14.79 -6.60 -7.61
CA LEU A 76 14.35 -7.34 -8.79
C LEU A 76 13.97 -6.36 -9.92
N PRO A 77 14.13 -6.74 -11.20
CA PRO A 77 13.75 -5.88 -12.31
C PRO A 77 12.25 -5.57 -12.27
N SER A 78 11.91 -4.29 -12.38
CA SER A 78 10.53 -3.82 -12.51
C SER A 78 9.88 -4.37 -13.76
N GLN A 79 8.59 -4.71 -13.68
CA GLN A 79 7.85 -5.09 -14.89
C GLN A 79 7.61 -3.85 -15.77
N PRO A 80 7.75 -3.98 -17.11
CA PRO A 80 7.66 -2.84 -18.02
C PRO A 80 6.28 -2.15 -18.04
N GLN A 81 5.23 -2.79 -17.52
CA GLN A 81 3.88 -2.20 -17.44
C GLN A 81 3.74 -1.15 -16.31
N HIS A 82 4.68 -1.09 -15.36
CA HIS A 82 4.64 -0.18 -14.19
C HIS A 82 5.72 0.91 -14.20
N ALA A 83 6.48 1.03 -15.30
CA ALA A 83 7.62 1.95 -15.39
C ALA A 83 7.24 3.45 -15.40
N SER A 84 5.94 3.80 -15.45
CA SER A 84 5.47 5.19 -15.56
C SER A 84 4.61 5.60 -14.37
N LEU A 85 5.23 5.71 -13.20
CA LEU A 85 4.61 6.31 -12.00
C LEU A 85 5.51 7.34 -11.30
N ALA A 86 6.68 7.64 -11.88
CA ALA A 86 7.42 8.81 -11.47
C ALA A 86 6.65 10.05 -11.96
N ALA A 87 6.00 10.75 -11.04
CA ALA A 87 5.54 12.10 -11.30
C ALA A 87 6.72 12.88 -11.87
N ALA A 88 6.63 13.34 -13.13
CA ALA A 88 7.63 14.20 -13.71
C ALA A 88 7.86 15.40 -12.76
N PRO A 89 9.09 15.92 -12.59
CA PRO A 89 9.30 17.14 -11.82
C PRO A 89 8.51 18.26 -12.50
N VAL A 90 7.36 18.62 -11.91
CA VAL A 90 6.43 19.60 -12.48
C VAL A 90 6.92 21.00 -12.14
N ASP A 91 6.89 21.89 -13.12
CA ASP A 91 7.22 23.33 -13.03
C ASP A 91 6.60 23.98 -11.77
N ASP A 92 7.45 24.51 -10.89
CA ASP A 92 7.16 24.88 -9.48
C ASP A 92 6.28 26.15 -9.34
N ARG A 93 5.76 26.70 -10.45
CA ARG A 93 5.27 28.09 -10.50
C ARG A 93 3.95 28.36 -9.75
N ASP A 94 3.20 27.33 -9.35
CA ASP A 94 1.98 27.45 -8.53
C ASP A 94 1.82 26.32 -7.49
N ALA A 95 2.87 25.52 -7.27
CA ALA A 95 2.81 24.43 -6.29
C ALA A 95 3.15 24.96 -4.90
N ARG A 96 2.31 24.64 -3.91
CA ARG A 96 2.61 24.89 -2.50
C ARG A 96 3.22 23.63 -1.90
N SER A 97 4.15 23.76 -0.96
CA SER A 97 4.75 22.59 -0.33
C SER A 97 5.02 22.77 1.16
N VAL A 98 4.99 21.64 1.87
CA VAL A 98 5.32 21.56 3.29
C VAL A 98 6.16 20.31 3.53
N SER A 99 7.18 20.45 4.39
CA SER A 99 8.06 19.36 4.79
C SER A 99 7.85 18.99 6.26
N VAL A 100 7.86 17.69 6.56
CA VAL A 100 7.77 17.15 7.91
C VAL A 100 8.88 16.13 8.15
N VAL A 101 9.34 16.01 9.40
CA VAL A 101 10.31 14.99 9.80
C VAL A 101 9.56 13.80 10.39
N ILE A 102 9.83 12.60 9.88
CA ILE A 102 9.14 11.39 10.33
C ILE A 102 9.71 10.90 11.65
N GLN A 103 8.90 10.89 12.70
CA GLN A 103 9.30 10.44 14.04
C GLN A 103 8.86 9.00 14.36
N ASN A 104 8.00 8.41 13.54
CA ASN A 104 7.57 7.01 13.65
C ASN A 104 8.79 6.07 13.74
N HIS A 105 8.79 5.20 14.76
CA HIS A 105 9.92 4.30 15.04
C HIS A 105 10.33 3.46 13.81
N ASN A 106 9.32 2.91 13.11
CA ASN A 106 9.51 2.08 11.93
C ASN A 106 9.39 2.86 10.61
N GLY A 107 9.38 4.20 10.65
CA GLY A 107 9.11 5.04 9.48
C GLY A 107 7.65 4.93 9.00
N LEU A 108 7.43 5.23 7.73
CA LEU A 108 6.08 5.27 7.14
C LEU A 108 5.69 3.90 6.56
N HIS A 109 5.48 2.92 7.43
CA HIS A 109 5.01 1.58 7.05
C HIS A 109 3.49 1.54 6.85
N VAL A 110 2.94 0.33 6.70
CA VAL A 110 1.53 0.07 6.35
C VAL A 110 0.53 0.96 7.07
N ARG A 111 0.54 0.97 8.41
CA ARG A 111 -0.47 1.65 9.22
C ARG A 111 -0.43 3.18 9.07
N PRO A 112 0.70 3.87 9.31
CA PRO A 112 0.76 5.31 9.13
C PRO A 112 0.64 5.74 7.66
N ALA A 113 1.13 4.93 6.71
CA ALA A 113 0.92 5.17 5.28
C ALA A 113 -0.57 5.07 4.88
N SER A 114 -1.31 4.09 5.42
CA SER A 114 -2.75 3.95 5.15
C SER A 114 -3.54 5.16 5.68
N LYS A 115 -3.17 5.67 6.85
CA LYS A 115 -3.75 6.91 7.39
C LYS A 115 -3.43 8.12 6.52
N LEU A 116 -2.22 8.19 5.97
CA LEU A 116 -1.84 9.25 5.03
C LEU A 116 -2.67 9.20 3.75
N VAL A 117 -2.79 8.02 3.11
CA VAL A 117 -3.63 7.85 1.91
C VAL A 117 -5.07 8.27 2.22
N ALA A 118 -5.64 7.76 3.32
CA ALA A 118 -7.02 8.08 3.69
C ALA A 118 -7.23 9.57 4.01
N ALA A 119 -6.26 10.22 4.66
CA ALA A 119 -6.35 11.64 5.00
C ALA A 119 -6.21 12.55 3.79
N LEU A 120 -5.45 12.14 2.77
CA LEU A 120 -5.25 12.90 1.53
C LEU A 120 -6.27 12.54 0.44
N ALA A 121 -7.03 11.44 0.62
CA ALA A 121 -8.07 11.05 -0.29
C ALA A 121 -9.19 12.10 -0.34
N GLY A 122 -9.70 12.35 -1.55
CA GLY A 122 -10.86 13.21 -1.78
C GLY A 122 -10.57 14.70 -1.88
N PHE A 123 -9.34 15.17 -1.65
CA PHE A 123 -8.97 16.54 -2.00
C PHE A 123 -8.89 16.70 -3.52
N ASN A 124 -9.47 17.78 -4.04
CA ASN A 124 -9.31 18.19 -5.42
C ASN A 124 -7.99 18.96 -5.58
N ALA A 125 -6.88 18.23 -5.48
CA ALA A 125 -5.54 18.77 -5.62
C ALA A 125 -4.59 17.73 -6.24
N ASP A 126 -3.68 18.19 -7.09
CA ASP A 126 -2.55 17.39 -7.56
C ASP A 126 -1.52 17.30 -6.43
N LEU A 127 -1.33 16.10 -5.88
CA LEU A 127 -0.46 15.84 -4.74
C LEU A 127 0.78 15.06 -5.17
N VAL A 128 1.95 15.53 -4.75
CA VAL A 128 3.22 14.82 -4.96
C VAL A 128 3.94 14.72 -3.63
N LEU A 129 4.28 13.49 -3.24
CA LEU A 129 5.06 13.18 -2.06
C LEU A 129 6.50 12.91 -2.45
N GLU A 130 7.43 13.64 -1.85
CA GLU A 130 8.85 13.56 -2.16
C GLU A 130 9.67 13.16 -0.93
N LYS A 131 10.61 12.22 -1.15
CA LYS A 131 11.72 11.95 -0.23
C LYS A 131 13.04 11.90 -1.00
N GLY A 132 13.94 12.85 -0.72
CA GLY A 132 15.32 12.83 -1.24
C GLY A 132 15.39 12.73 -2.77
N GLY A 133 14.57 13.50 -3.49
CA GLY A 133 14.49 13.50 -4.95
C GLY A 133 13.64 12.39 -5.58
N LYS A 134 13.13 11.42 -4.80
CA LYS A 134 12.12 10.46 -5.29
C LYS A 134 10.73 11.04 -5.08
N CYS A 135 9.94 11.08 -6.14
CA CYS A 135 8.57 11.60 -6.12
C CYS A 135 7.57 10.48 -6.43
N VAL A 136 6.48 10.44 -5.66
CA VAL A 136 5.34 9.55 -5.90
C VAL A 136 4.03 10.28 -5.63
N THR A 137 2.93 9.79 -6.22
CA THR A 137 1.59 10.24 -5.84
C THR A 137 1.17 9.53 -4.55
N PRO A 138 0.67 10.23 -3.51
CA PRO A 138 0.27 9.62 -2.24
C PRO A 138 -1.14 9.01 -2.27
N ASP A 139 -1.57 8.48 -3.41
CA ASP A 139 -2.91 7.92 -3.63
C ASP A 139 -3.01 6.42 -3.32
N SER A 140 -1.86 5.75 -3.20
CA SER A 140 -1.79 4.30 -3.04
C SER A 140 -0.72 3.91 -2.03
N LEU A 141 -1.02 2.88 -1.23
CA LEU A 141 -0.09 2.33 -0.24
C LEU A 141 1.22 1.87 -0.89
N ASN A 142 1.13 1.31 -2.10
CA ASN A 142 2.27 0.78 -2.84
C ASN A 142 3.25 1.89 -3.22
N GLN A 143 2.74 3.06 -3.61
CA GLN A 143 3.54 4.23 -3.99
C GLN A 143 4.36 4.74 -2.80
N ILE A 144 3.71 4.87 -1.65
CA ILE A 144 4.37 5.30 -0.41
C ILE A 144 5.47 4.30 -0.01
N ALA A 145 5.23 3.00 -0.18
CA ALA A 145 6.23 1.96 0.11
C ALA A 145 7.48 2.06 -0.77
N LEU A 146 7.39 2.61 -1.99
CA LEU A 146 8.53 2.84 -2.89
C LEU A 146 9.48 3.93 -2.40
N LEU A 147 8.98 4.92 -1.64
CA LEU A 147 9.82 5.96 -1.03
C LEU A 147 10.71 5.41 0.10
N GLN A 148 10.35 4.26 0.68
CA GLN A 148 11.08 3.60 1.76
C GLN A 148 11.40 4.57 2.92
N VAL A 149 10.40 5.35 3.35
CA VAL A 149 10.55 6.42 4.35
C VAL A 149 10.86 5.83 5.73
N ARG A 150 11.94 6.29 6.35
CA ARG A 150 12.44 5.86 7.66
C ARG A 150 12.31 6.98 8.68
N ARG A 151 12.52 6.64 9.95
CA ARG A 151 12.64 7.62 11.03
C ARG A 151 13.74 8.63 10.71
N ASN A 152 13.48 9.90 11.02
CA ASN A 152 14.31 11.07 10.77
C ASN A 152 14.45 11.47 9.30
N ASP A 153 13.80 10.77 8.36
CA ASP A 153 13.72 11.26 6.99
C ASP A 153 12.82 12.51 6.94
N THR A 154 13.18 13.43 6.04
CA THR A 154 12.33 14.56 5.70
C THR A 154 11.45 14.19 4.52
N LEU A 155 10.14 14.34 4.71
CA LEU A 155 9.13 14.04 3.70
C LEU A 155 8.46 15.36 3.30
N ARG A 156 8.45 15.66 2.01
CA ARG A 156 7.85 16.89 1.47
C ARG A 156 6.59 16.55 0.69
N LEU A 157 5.48 17.17 1.06
CA LEU A 157 4.25 17.12 0.27
C LEU A 157 4.15 18.40 -0.55
N LEU A 158 4.01 18.26 -1.86
CA LEU A 158 3.65 19.33 -2.79
C LEU A 158 2.17 19.17 -3.13
N ALA A 159 1.45 20.29 -3.18
CA ALA A 159 0.04 20.32 -3.53
C ALA A 159 -0.24 21.49 -4.50
N ARG A 160 -1.03 21.22 -5.53
CA ARG A 160 -1.53 22.21 -6.50
C ARG A 160 -3.02 22.05 -6.69
N GLY A 161 -3.73 23.16 -6.88
CA GLY A 161 -5.18 23.15 -7.11
C GLY A 161 -5.97 23.81 -5.99
N PRO A 162 -7.31 23.75 -6.08
CA PRO A 162 -8.21 24.47 -5.17
C PRO A 162 -8.06 24.04 -3.71
N ASP A 163 -7.84 22.75 -3.46
CA ASP A 163 -7.74 22.22 -2.09
C ASP A 163 -6.30 22.11 -1.56
N ALA A 164 -5.32 22.73 -2.24
CA ALA A 164 -3.91 22.54 -1.92
C ALA A 164 -3.55 22.93 -0.47
N ASP A 165 -4.06 24.05 0.05
CA ASP A 165 -3.81 24.44 1.45
C ASP A 165 -4.44 23.45 2.44
N ALA A 166 -5.66 22.99 2.14
CA ALA A 166 -6.38 22.05 2.99
C ALA A 166 -5.66 20.69 3.06
N ALA A 167 -5.16 20.20 1.92
CA ALA A 167 -4.36 18.99 1.86
C ALA A 167 -3.05 19.12 2.64
N LEU A 168 -2.34 20.25 2.49
CA LEU A 168 -1.10 20.52 3.24
C LEU A 168 -1.34 20.67 4.75
N ALA A 169 -2.48 21.25 5.15
CA ALA A 169 -2.88 21.35 6.55
C ALA A 169 -3.21 19.98 7.14
N ALA A 170 -3.97 19.14 6.42
CA ALA A 170 -4.28 17.77 6.83
C ALA A 170 -3.00 16.93 6.99
N PHE A 171 -2.04 17.07 6.07
CA PHE A 171 -0.74 16.42 6.16
C PHE A 171 0.05 16.83 7.42
N GLN A 172 0.10 18.13 7.72
CA GLN A 172 0.77 18.63 8.92
C GLN A 172 0.11 18.14 10.21
N ALA A 173 -1.23 18.17 10.27
CA ALA A 173 -1.98 17.67 11.41
C ALA A 173 -1.69 16.18 11.65
N LEU A 174 -1.70 15.39 10.58
CA LEU A 174 -1.38 13.97 10.67
C LEU A 174 0.07 13.73 11.13
N ALA A 175 1.03 14.53 10.65
CA ALA A 175 2.41 14.45 11.09
C ALA A 175 2.58 14.83 12.58
N ALA A 176 1.84 15.83 13.06
CA ALA A 176 1.84 16.23 14.48
C ALA A 176 1.27 15.12 15.39
N GLU A 177 0.32 14.33 14.89
CA GLU A 177 -0.21 13.13 15.54
C GLU A 177 0.65 11.88 15.30
N ASN A 178 1.88 12.04 14.79
CA ASN A 178 2.80 10.94 14.49
C ASN A 178 2.17 9.89 13.57
N PHE A 179 1.41 10.36 12.58
CA PHE A 179 0.62 9.55 11.63
C PHE A 179 -0.31 8.55 12.34
N GLY A 180 -0.78 8.96 13.52
CA GLY A 180 -1.72 8.21 14.34
C GLY A 180 -1.15 6.91 14.90
N GLU A 181 0.16 6.85 15.10
CA GLU A 181 0.85 5.86 15.92
C GLU A 181 1.12 6.40 17.33
N PRO A 182 1.02 5.56 18.37
CA PRO A 182 1.37 5.98 19.71
C PRO A 182 2.83 6.40 19.78
N THR A 183 3.09 7.62 20.25
CA THR A 183 4.43 8.08 20.64
C THR A 183 4.87 7.24 21.84
N GLU A 184 5.73 6.25 21.60
CA GLU A 184 6.29 5.27 22.53
C GLU A 184 5.79 5.35 23.99
N ALA A 185 4.82 4.49 24.33
CA ALA A 185 4.84 3.87 25.64
C ALA A 185 6.09 2.98 25.70
N ALA A 186 6.82 3.05 26.82
CA ALA A 186 8.03 2.29 27.14
C ALA A 186 8.09 0.90 26.49
N PRO A 187 9.29 0.43 26.09
CA PRO A 187 9.45 -0.79 25.30
C PRO A 187 8.59 -1.91 25.87
N ALA A 188 7.69 -2.43 25.03
CA ALA A 188 6.88 -3.60 25.37
C ALA A 188 7.82 -4.64 25.97
N ARG A 189 7.53 -5.00 27.23
CA ARG A 189 8.32 -5.97 28.00
C ARG A 189 8.55 -7.17 27.11
N ARG A 190 9.83 -7.44 26.76
CA ARG A 190 10.22 -8.64 26.02
C ARG A 190 9.43 -9.81 26.63
N PRO A 191 8.64 -10.57 25.86
CA PRO A 191 8.15 -11.84 26.37
C PRO A 191 9.40 -12.60 26.85
N ALA A 192 9.35 -13.10 28.07
CA ALA A 192 10.40 -13.95 28.61
C ALA A 192 10.65 -15.05 27.57
N SER A 193 11.91 -15.16 27.14
CA SER A 193 12.49 -16.26 26.36
C SER A 193 11.47 -17.22 25.75
N ALA A 194 11.16 -17.07 24.46
CA ALA A 194 10.55 -18.19 23.73
C ALA A 194 11.47 -19.39 23.90
N ASP A 195 10.97 -20.47 24.51
CA ASP A 195 11.70 -21.72 24.62
C ASP A 195 12.21 -22.09 23.23
N ARG A 196 13.52 -22.38 23.15
CA ARG A 196 14.17 -22.76 21.90
C ARG A 196 13.52 -24.06 21.43
N VAL A 197 12.64 -23.99 20.44
CA VAL A 197 12.05 -25.17 19.82
C VAL A 197 13.08 -25.78 18.88
N GLU A 198 13.64 -26.93 19.26
CA GLU A 198 14.46 -27.74 18.36
C GLU A 198 13.55 -28.57 17.45
N GLY A 199 13.61 -28.30 16.15
CA GLY A 199 12.95 -29.10 15.11
C GLY A 199 13.98 -29.90 14.32
N LYS A 200 13.72 -31.19 14.11
CA LYS A 200 14.53 -32.03 13.22
C LYS A 200 14.09 -31.81 11.77
N VAL A 201 14.97 -31.26 10.94
CA VAL A 201 14.75 -31.18 9.50
C VAL A 201 14.88 -32.60 8.91
N VAL A 202 13.82 -33.10 8.30
CA VAL A 202 13.85 -34.37 7.56
C VAL A 202 13.95 -34.04 6.08
N LEU A 203 15.12 -34.32 5.49
CA LEU A 203 15.32 -34.24 4.05
C LEU A 203 14.72 -35.49 3.41
N TYR A 204 13.71 -35.32 2.55
CA TYR A 204 13.24 -36.39 1.69
C TYR A 204 14.24 -36.57 0.54
N PRO A 205 14.92 -37.72 0.42
CA PRO A 205 15.73 -37.99 -0.76
C PRO A 205 14.79 -38.10 -1.97
N GLN A 206 15.08 -37.34 -3.02
CA GLN A 206 14.36 -37.52 -4.29
C GLN A 206 14.66 -38.92 -4.85
N PRO A 207 13.65 -39.64 -5.34
CA PRO A 207 13.88 -40.92 -5.99
C PRO A 207 14.78 -40.69 -7.21
N GLN A 208 15.94 -41.34 -7.21
CA GLN A 208 16.76 -41.43 -8.41
C GLN A 208 16.03 -42.32 -9.41
N ASP A 209 15.65 -41.74 -10.55
CA ASP A 209 15.09 -42.46 -11.69
C ASP A 209 15.97 -43.67 -12.03
N ARG A 210 15.31 -44.82 -12.17
CA ARG A 210 15.93 -46.09 -12.58
C ARG A 210 15.38 -46.51 -13.93
#